data_AF-A0A9P1W1C7-F1
#
_entry.id   AF-A0A9P1W1C7-F1
#
_cell.length_a   1.000
_cell.length_b   1.000
_cell.length_c   1.000
_cell.angle_alpha   90.00
_cell.angle_beta   90.00
_cell.angle_gamma   90.00
#
_symmetry.space_group_name_H-M   'P 1'
#
loop_
_entity.id
_entity.type
_entity.pdbx_description
1 polymer ?
#
loop_
_entity_poly.entity_id
_entity_poly.type
_entity_poly.pdbx_seq_one_letter_code
_entity_poly.pdbx_strand_id
1 'polypeptide(L)'
;MAALACSQCGALPERRLDPNSDMRVYACTGCKHRGELTTSEARALASWNLINDPDLPRHGCKPSPAPRFRQRAGLWGAYCSCGFDDAGYHSLEGARAGWARALR
;
A
#
# COMPACT_ATOMS: atom_id res chain seq x y z
N MET A 1 15.77 -7.88 -5.55
CA MET A 1 15.05 -6.59 -5.69
C MET A 1 15.20 -5.84 -4.38
N ALA A 2 15.39 -4.51 -4.43
CA ALA A 2 15.44 -3.68 -3.23
C ALA A 2 14.04 -3.11 -2.90
N ALA A 3 13.83 -2.68 -1.67
CA ALA A 3 12.60 -2.03 -1.26
C ALA A 3 12.61 -0.55 -1.68
N LEU A 4 11.51 -0.09 -2.28
CA LEU A 4 11.32 1.32 -2.64
C LEU A 4 11.17 2.20 -1.38
N ALA A 5 11.51 3.48 -1.51
CA ALA A 5 11.17 4.48 -0.50
C ALA A 5 9.65 4.65 -0.39
N CYS A 6 9.15 5.02 0.79
CA CYS A 6 7.74 5.23 0.99
C CYS A 6 7.21 6.41 0.16
N SER A 7 6.20 6.19 -0.69
CA SER A 7 5.60 7.21 -1.55
C SER A 7 4.96 8.37 -0.78
N GLN A 8 4.65 8.16 0.50
CA GLN A 8 3.99 9.15 1.36
C GLN A 8 4.98 10.11 2.05
N CYS A 9 6.17 9.65 2.41
CA CYS A 9 7.11 10.44 3.21
C CYS A 9 8.60 10.21 2.91
N GLY A 10 8.94 9.41 1.91
CA GLY A 10 10.32 9.16 1.47
C GLY A 10 11.15 8.23 2.37
N ALA A 11 10.65 7.85 3.55
CA ALA A 11 11.39 6.96 4.45
C ALA A 11 11.53 5.54 3.87
N LEU A 12 12.67 4.90 4.12
CA LEU A 12 12.85 3.48 3.81
C LEU A 12 11.95 2.62 4.72
N PRO A 13 11.38 1.52 4.19
CA PRO A 13 10.61 0.61 5.01
C PRO A 13 11.50 -0.16 5.96
N GLU A 14 10.88 -0.61 7.04
CA GLU A 14 11.40 -1.71 7.85
C GLU A 14 10.62 -2.98 7.58
N ARG A 15 11.34 -4.10 7.60
CA ARG A 15 10.74 -5.44 7.59
C ARG A 15 10.31 -5.79 9.01
N ARG A 16 9.02 -6.00 9.21
CA ARG A 16 8.44 -6.46 10.48
C ARG A 16 8.06 -7.93 10.37
N LEU A 17 8.36 -8.69 11.42
CA LEU A 17 7.92 -10.05 11.61
C LEU A 17 6.89 -10.08 12.74
N ASP A 18 5.75 -10.70 12.51
CA ASP A 18 4.80 -10.98 13.57
C ASP A 18 5.29 -12.19 14.38
N PRO A 19 5.54 -12.03 15.69
CA PRO A 19 6.12 -13.09 16.51
C PRO A 19 5.20 -14.28 16.74
N ASN A 20 3.90 -14.17 16.44
CA ASN A 20 2.90 -15.21 16.72
C ASN A 20 2.40 -15.94 15.46
N SER A 21 2.66 -15.41 14.26
CA SER A 21 2.04 -15.91 13.02
C SER A 21 3.01 -16.12 11.86
N ASP A 22 4.32 -15.94 12.06
CA ASP A 22 5.36 -15.97 10.99
C ASP A 22 5.04 -15.03 9.81
N MET A 23 4.12 -14.09 10.02
CA MET A 23 3.70 -13.14 9.00
C MET A 23 4.74 -12.05 8.89
N ARG A 24 5.11 -11.74 7.66
CA ARG A 24 6.09 -10.72 7.29
C ARG A 24 5.36 -9.57 6.60
N VAL A 25 5.81 -8.36 6.88
CA VAL A 25 5.30 -7.15 6.21
C VAL A 25 6.41 -6.10 6.13
N TYR A 26 6.42 -5.35 5.04
CA TYR A 26 7.22 -4.14 4.94
C TYR A 26 6.33 -2.94 5.31
N ALA A 27 6.79 -2.13 6.24
CA ALA A 27 6.07 -0.97 6.74
C ALA A 27 6.96 0.26 6.84
N CYS A 28 6.39 1.43 6.56
CA CYS A 28 7.04 2.69 6.77
C CYS A 28 7.21 2.97 8.27
N THR A 29 8.41 3.35 8.68
CA THR A 29 8.73 3.76 10.05
C THR A 29 8.08 5.09 10.45
N GLY A 30 7.84 5.99 9.49
CA GLY A 30 7.24 7.30 9.74
C GLY A 30 5.71 7.31 9.68
N CYS A 31 5.14 7.05 8.50
CA CYS A 31 3.70 7.22 8.26
C CYS A 31 2.85 5.97 8.48
N LYS A 32 3.45 4.86 8.92
CA LYS A 32 2.80 3.55 9.15
C LYS A 32 2.11 2.94 7.93
N HIS A 33 2.35 3.49 6.73
CA HIS A 33 1.96 2.86 5.48
C HIS A 33 2.61 1.49 5.37
N ARG A 34 1.91 0.48 4.85
CA ARG A 34 2.39 -0.91 4.86
C ARG A 34 1.87 -1.69 3.66
N GLY A 35 2.65 -2.70 3.26
CA GLY A 35 2.24 -3.71 2.30
C GLY A 35 1.30 -4.77 2.89
N GLU A 36 1.16 -5.86 2.15
CA GLU A 36 0.40 -7.04 2.56
C GLU A 36 1.16 -7.83 3.64
N LEU A 37 0.42 -8.34 4.63
CA LEU A 37 0.96 -9.33 5.58
C LEU A 37 0.93 -10.70 4.90
N THR A 38 2.07 -11.39 4.88
CA THR A 38 2.20 -12.67 4.18
C THR A 38 3.34 -13.49 4.78
N THR A 39 3.30 -14.81 4.65
CA THR A 39 4.39 -15.69 5.08
C THR A 39 5.60 -15.62 4.14
N SER A 40 5.47 -15.11 2.91
CA SER A 40 6.57 -15.03 1.94
C SER A 40 7.26 -13.67 1.95
N GLU A 41 8.56 -13.63 2.23
CA GLU A 41 9.35 -12.39 2.19
C GLU A 41 9.34 -11.72 0.81
N ALA A 42 9.48 -12.52 -0.26
CA ALA A 42 9.42 -12.01 -1.63
C ALA A 42 8.06 -11.37 -1.92
N ARG A 43 6.97 -11.97 -1.42
CA ARG A 43 5.62 -11.42 -1.57
C ARG A 43 5.44 -10.14 -0.74
N ALA A 44 5.96 -10.10 0.49
CA ALA A 44 5.91 -8.92 1.34
C ALA A 44 6.62 -7.73 0.68
N LEU A 45 7.82 -7.96 0.13
CA LEU A 45 8.57 -6.96 -0.61
C LEU A 45 7.85 -6.52 -1.90
N ALA A 46 7.32 -7.47 -2.68
CA ALA A 46 6.56 -7.15 -3.89
C ALA A 46 5.33 -6.29 -3.58
N SER A 47 4.57 -6.62 -2.53
CA SER A 47 3.39 -5.87 -2.10
C SER A 47 3.76 -4.43 -1.67
N TRP A 48 4.91 -4.25 -1.02
CA TRP A 48 5.43 -2.94 -0.65
C TRP A 48 5.82 -2.11 -1.88
N ASN A 49 6.56 -2.71 -2.81
CA ASN A 49 6.94 -2.01 -4.03
C ASN A 49 5.71 -1.64 -4.87
N LEU A 50 4.68 -2.49 -4.86
CA LEU A 50 3.43 -2.26 -5.60
C LEU A 50 2.67 -1.00 -5.16
N ILE A 51 2.58 -0.73 -3.85
CA ILE A 51 1.86 0.44 -3.32
C ILE A 51 2.69 1.72 -3.33
N ASN A 52 4.01 1.59 -3.41
CA ASN A 52 4.96 2.69 -3.50
C ASN A 52 5.46 2.92 -4.94
N ASP A 53 4.78 2.32 -5.92
CA ASP A 53 5.06 2.48 -7.33
C ASP A 53 4.91 3.96 -7.75
N PRO A 54 5.97 4.61 -8.27
CA PRO A 54 5.93 6.02 -8.67
C PRO A 54 4.94 6.30 -9.80
N ASP A 55 4.59 5.30 -10.61
CA ASP A 55 3.73 5.44 -11.79
C ASP A 55 2.23 5.32 -11.45
N LEU A 56 1.89 5.13 -10.17
CA LEU A 56 0.51 5.02 -9.74
C LEU A 56 -0.21 6.39 -9.85
N PRO A 57 -1.38 6.47 -10.53
CA PRO A 57 -2.09 7.74 -10.72
C PRO A 57 -2.45 8.42 -9.40
N ARG A 58 -2.47 9.75 -9.37
CA ARG A 58 -2.77 10.54 -8.17
C ARG A 58 -4.13 11.22 -8.31
N HIS A 59 -4.89 11.28 -7.24
CA HIS A 59 -6.29 11.74 -7.25
C HIS A 59 -6.47 13.27 -7.45
N GLY A 60 -5.38 14.07 -7.52
CA GLY A 60 -5.46 15.51 -7.84
C GLY A 60 -6.15 16.42 -6.81
N CYS A 61 -6.62 15.88 -5.68
CA CYS A 61 -7.49 16.52 -4.68
C CYS A 61 -6.84 17.63 -3.80
N LYS A 62 -5.51 17.66 -3.65
CA LYS A 62 -4.67 18.70 -2.98
C LYS A 62 -3.31 18.72 -3.75
N PRO A 63 -2.08 19.05 -3.27
CA PRO A 63 -0.89 18.78 -4.10
C PRO A 63 -0.70 17.26 -4.20
N SER A 64 -1.43 16.66 -5.14
CA SER A 64 -1.48 15.27 -5.57
C SER A 64 -1.13 14.25 -4.49
N PRO A 65 -2.02 14.02 -3.49
CA PRO A 65 -1.76 13.02 -2.46
C PRO A 65 -1.68 11.63 -3.07
N ALA A 66 -0.64 10.88 -2.68
CA ALA A 66 -0.47 9.49 -3.08
C ALA A 66 -1.57 8.62 -2.44
N PRO A 67 -2.06 7.57 -3.14
CA PRO A 67 -3.08 6.68 -2.61
C PRO A 67 -2.66 6.05 -1.29
N ARG A 68 -3.61 5.94 -0.37
CA ARG A 68 -3.43 5.19 0.88
C ARG A 68 -4.19 3.89 0.81
N PHE A 69 -3.46 2.79 0.93
CA PHE A 69 -4.03 1.45 0.97
C PHE A 69 -4.33 1.03 2.41
N ARG A 70 -5.45 0.34 2.59
CA ARG A 70 -5.86 -0.23 3.89
C ARG A 70 -6.62 -1.53 3.69
N GLN A 71 -6.60 -2.36 4.73
CA GLN A 71 -7.41 -3.59 4.79
C GLN A 71 -8.46 -3.44 5.91
N ARG A 72 -9.71 -3.80 5.61
CA ARG A 72 -10.84 -3.82 6.56
C ARG A 72 -11.68 -5.07 6.30
N ALA A 73 -11.96 -5.85 7.34
CA ALA A 73 -12.75 -7.09 7.25
C ALA A 73 -12.27 -8.05 6.14
N GLY A 74 -10.96 -8.21 5.99
CA GLY A 74 -10.34 -9.05 4.96
C GLY A 74 -10.28 -8.45 3.55
N LEU A 75 -10.93 -7.30 3.31
CA LEU A 75 -10.95 -6.63 2.01
C LEU A 75 -10.00 -5.44 1.98
N TRP A 76 -9.37 -5.24 0.84
CA TRP A 76 -8.52 -4.11 0.53
C TRP A 76 -9.31 -2.95 -0.06
N GLY A 77 -8.79 -1.74 0.16
CA GLY A 77 -9.24 -0.51 -0.46
C GLY A 77 -8.15 0.54 -0.50
N ALA A 78 -8.39 1.58 -1.30
CA ALA A 78 -7.56 2.75 -1.47
C ALA A 78 -8.38 4.02 -1.22
N TYR A 79 -7.77 5.04 -0.61
CA TYR A 79 -8.47 6.30 -0.30
C TYR A 79 -7.57 7.55 -0.49
N CYS A 80 -8.16 8.68 -0.87
CA CYS A 80 -7.56 10.03 -0.79
C CYS A 80 -7.98 10.70 0.52
N SER A 81 -7.13 11.59 1.05
CA SER A 81 -7.46 12.48 2.17
C SER A 81 -8.58 13.49 1.88
N CYS A 82 -9.07 13.59 0.64
CA CYS A 82 -10.21 14.43 0.27
C CYS A 82 -11.57 13.75 0.47
N GLY A 83 -11.59 12.47 0.86
CA GLY A 83 -12.81 11.71 1.08
C GLY A 83 -13.13 10.69 -0.01
N PHE A 84 -12.41 10.67 -1.13
CA PHE A 84 -12.53 9.57 -2.09
C PHE A 84 -12.06 8.24 -1.49
N ASP A 85 -12.84 7.20 -1.70
CA ASP A 85 -12.67 5.89 -1.11
C ASP A 85 -13.15 4.83 -2.11
N ASP A 86 -12.27 3.90 -2.48
CA ASP A 86 -12.58 2.77 -3.35
C ASP A 86 -12.12 1.48 -2.66
N ALA A 87 -13.05 0.58 -2.35
CA ALA A 87 -12.81 -0.58 -1.49
C ALA A 87 -13.66 -1.79 -1.90
N GLY A 88 -13.36 -2.94 -1.30
CA GLY A 88 -14.09 -4.19 -1.57
C GLY A 88 -13.27 -5.21 -2.37
N TYR A 89 -11.97 -5.02 -2.47
CA TYR A 89 -11.09 -5.88 -3.25
C TYR A 89 -10.53 -7.01 -2.41
N HIS A 90 -10.49 -8.23 -2.95
CA HIS A 90 -9.92 -9.39 -2.24
C HIS A 90 -8.39 -9.40 -2.17
N SER A 91 -7.72 -8.48 -2.88
CA SER A 91 -6.26 -8.37 -2.92
C SER A 91 -5.80 -6.91 -3.03
N LEU A 92 -4.54 -6.68 -2.67
CA LEU A 92 -3.90 -5.37 -2.78
C LEU A 92 -3.76 -4.94 -4.25
N GLU A 93 -3.45 -5.87 -5.15
CA GLU A 93 -3.43 -5.67 -6.59
C GLU A 93 -4.80 -5.23 -7.11
N GLY A 94 -5.87 -5.85 -6.62
CA GLY A 94 -7.24 -5.50 -6.96
C GLY A 94 -7.55 -4.05 -6.58
N ALA A 95 -7.19 -3.64 -5.36
CA ALA A 95 -7.36 -2.27 -4.90
C ALA A 95 -6.53 -1.27 -5.70
N ARG A 96 -5.29 -1.62 -6.06
CA ARG A 96 -4.45 -0.77 -6.93
C ARG A 96 -5.04 -0.61 -8.32
N ALA A 97 -5.56 -1.69 -8.90
CA ALA A 97 -6.23 -1.65 -10.19
C ALA A 97 -7.55 -0.86 -10.13
N GLY A 98 -8.32 -1.00 -9.04
CA GLY A 98 -9.52 -0.19 -8.75
C GLY A 98 -9.23 1.29 -8.76
N TRP A 99 -8.27 1.70 -7.94
CA TRP A 99 -7.79 3.07 -7.89
C TRP A 99 -7.38 3.62 -9.26
N ALA A 100 -6.57 2.85 -10.01
CA ALA A 100 -6.12 3.28 -11.34
C ALA A 100 -7.26 3.42 -12.35
N ARG A 101 -8.34 2.64 -12.22
CA ARG A 101 -9.54 2.79 -13.06
C ARG A 101 -10.37 4.01 -12.67
N ALA A 102 -10.51 4.28 -11.38
CA ALA A 102 -11.34 5.38 -10.89
C ALA A 102 -10.78 6.78 -11.20
N LEU A 103 -9.50 6.88 -11.59
CA LEU A 103 -8.79 8.12 -11.89
C LEU A 103 -8.53 8.36 -13.39
N ARG A 104 -9.06 7.50 -14.26
CA ARG A 104 -9.01 7.65 -15.72
C ARG A 104 -10.36 8.13 -16.23
#